data_AF-A0AAE4SWT1-F1
#
_entry.id   AF-A0AAE4SWT1-F1
#
_cell.length_a   1.000
_cell.length_b   1.000
_cell.length_c   1.000
_cell.angle_alpha   90.00
_cell.angle_beta   90.00
_cell.angle_gamma   90.00
#
_symmetry.space_group_name_H-M   'P 1'
#
loop_
_entity.id
_entity.type
_entity.pdbx_description
1 polymer ?
#
loop_
_entity_poly.entity_id
_entity_poly.type
_entity_poly.pdbx_seq_one_letter_code
_entity_poly.pdbx_strand_id
1 'polypeptide(L)'
;MRARIVTSVFAVCTAAALAACSPVHSGEEPNFSALSYKNLIPNESYSPSAAPLAPGTALDLSGDVPRPGAYFNYQSCTAAWSFTLADARTIAVTASHCGKPGDKVWAGTADGDFTYPAEPIGEVIYSDFYSDQSHDLDVAFIEITGSAEYFVPGRLDNSVATSLAHLPHEVCKLGRVTEETCGSLSHDAEIAQLNSQDLQRDSLAARAHVCSTNGDSGGPVYGEVEGRQTIVGVVSGTTQHLEEGHTCQSTKTDMELSFTLATDIQLLAKEVLGPMA
;
A
#
# COMPACT_ATOMS: atom_id res chain seq x y z
N MET A 1 2.60 -59.45 22.62
CA MET A 1 4.05 -59.15 22.75
C MET A 1 4.42 -58.09 21.73
N ARG A 2 5.17 -57.08 22.21
CA ARG A 2 6.06 -56.15 21.50
C ARG A 2 5.47 -55.03 20.63
N ALA A 3 5.65 -53.83 21.18
CA ALA A 3 5.63 -52.52 20.57
C ALA A 3 6.71 -52.33 19.49
N ARG A 4 6.50 -51.33 18.62
CA ARG A 4 7.52 -50.34 18.24
C ARG A 4 6.85 -49.05 17.73
N ILE A 5 7.18 -47.96 18.42
CA ILE A 5 7.09 -46.56 18.00
C ILE A 5 8.18 -46.33 16.94
N VAL A 6 7.89 -45.61 15.85
CA VAL A 6 8.74 -44.54 15.28
C VAL A 6 7.86 -43.52 14.54
N THR A 7 7.91 -42.29 15.02
CA THR A 7 7.47 -41.01 14.47
C THR A 7 8.29 -40.62 13.23
N SER A 8 7.68 -39.95 12.24
CA SER A 8 8.38 -38.96 11.40
C SER A 8 7.37 -38.04 10.71
N VAL A 9 7.25 -36.84 11.28
CA VAL A 9 6.60 -35.66 10.71
C VAL A 9 7.67 -34.92 9.91
N PHE A 10 7.35 -34.54 8.67
CA PHE A 10 8.05 -33.46 7.96
C PHE A 10 6.98 -32.59 7.29
N ALA A 11 6.46 -31.63 8.04
CA ALA A 11 5.86 -30.43 7.48
C ALA A 11 7.03 -29.46 7.22
N VAL A 12 7.30 -29.18 5.95
CA VAL A 12 8.20 -28.10 5.57
C VAL A 12 7.36 -26.82 5.58
N CYS A 13 7.31 -26.15 6.72
CA CYS A 13 6.90 -24.75 6.77
C CYS A 13 8.09 -23.90 6.35
N THR A 14 8.05 -23.37 5.13
CA THR A 14 8.89 -22.23 4.74
C THR A 14 8.42 -21.01 5.54
N ALA A 15 9.26 -20.58 6.47
CA ALA A 15 9.06 -19.35 7.22
C ALA A 15 9.10 -18.16 6.26
N ALA A 16 7.98 -17.45 6.12
CA ALA A 16 7.94 -16.14 5.51
C ALA A 16 8.60 -15.14 6.48
N ALA A 17 9.58 -14.40 5.98
CA ALA A 17 10.34 -13.43 6.78
C ALA A 17 9.46 -12.24 7.19
N LEU A 18 9.72 -11.80 8.42
CA LEU A 18 8.90 -10.87 9.20
C LEU A 18 9.30 -9.42 8.92
N ALA A 19 8.31 -8.53 8.78
CA ALA A 19 8.53 -7.09 8.89
C ALA A 19 8.34 -6.65 10.34
N ALA A 20 9.42 -6.25 11.01
CA ALA A 20 9.36 -5.63 12.34
C ALA A 20 10.20 -4.35 12.32
N CYS A 21 9.58 -3.21 12.66
CA CYS A 21 10.27 -1.93 12.79
C CYS A 21 10.85 -1.78 14.21
N SER A 22 12.10 -1.36 14.34
CA SER A 22 12.71 -0.95 15.62
C SER A 22 13.26 0.47 15.50
N PRO A 23 12.99 1.37 16.47
CA PRO A 23 13.51 2.74 16.43
C PRO A 23 14.97 2.82 16.92
N VAL A 24 15.75 3.72 16.31
CA VAL A 24 17.11 4.09 16.77
C VAL A 24 17.05 5.46 17.45
N HIS A 25 17.58 5.53 18.68
CA HIS A 25 17.73 6.79 19.43
C HIS A 25 19.15 7.35 19.27
N SER A 26 19.26 8.61 18.83
CA SER A 26 20.39 9.49 19.18
C SER A 26 19.95 10.94 19.09
N GLY A 27 20.11 11.69 20.19
CA GLY A 27 19.77 13.12 20.25
C GLY A 27 20.92 14.04 19.87
N GLU A 28 20.57 15.28 19.54
CA GLU A 28 21.17 16.55 20.02
C GLU A 28 20.26 17.71 19.56
N GLU A 29 19.81 18.59 20.45
CA GLU A 29 18.98 19.76 20.10
C GLU A 29 19.84 20.92 19.55
N PRO A 30 19.44 21.58 18.44
CA PRO A 30 19.89 22.93 18.17
C PRO A 30 18.78 23.95 18.45
N ASN A 31 19.10 24.89 19.33
CA ASN A 31 18.33 26.09 19.60
C ASN A 31 18.59 27.14 18.51
N PHE A 32 17.58 27.51 17.71
CA PHE A 32 17.62 28.70 16.86
C PHE A 32 16.26 29.41 16.81
N SER A 33 16.13 30.47 17.60
CA SER A 33 15.18 31.54 17.35
C SER A 33 15.73 32.44 16.24
N ALA A 34 15.31 32.22 14.99
CA ALA A 34 15.48 33.19 13.92
C ALA A 34 14.42 32.99 12.82
N LEU A 35 13.54 33.99 12.70
CA LEU A 35 12.83 34.39 11.48
C LEU A 35 11.61 33.53 11.07
N SER A 36 10.50 33.84 11.73
CA SER A 36 9.20 34.26 11.15
C SER A 36 9.11 34.39 9.61
N TYR A 37 9.27 33.27 8.89
CA TYR A 37 8.73 33.01 7.55
C TYR A 37 8.33 31.52 7.52
N LYS A 38 7.33 31.14 8.33
CA LYS A 38 6.56 29.94 8.03
C LYS A 38 5.83 30.24 6.72
N ASN A 39 6.42 29.86 5.60
CA ASN A 39 5.65 29.52 4.41
C ASN A 39 4.60 28.52 4.89
N LEU A 40 3.35 28.98 5.03
CA LEU A 40 2.22 28.09 5.23
C LEU A 40 2.16 27.27 3.96
N ILE A 41 2.67 26.04 4.00
CA ILE A 41 2.49 25.08 2.91
C ILE A 41 0.96 24.98 2.74
N PRO A 42 0.39 25.44 1.62
CA PRO A 42 -1.05 25.36 1.43
C PRO A 42 -1.45 23.90 1.29
N ASN A 43 -2.67 23.56 1.74
CA ASN A 43 -3.25 22.29 1.39
C ASN A 43 -3.71 22.36 -0.07
N GLU A 44 -3.25 21.42 -0.88
CA GLU A 44 -3.65 21.29 -2.27
C GLU A 44 -4.00 19.84 -2.57
N SER A 45 -5.01 19.65 -3.41
CA SER A 45 -5.42 18.33 -3.87
C SER A 45 -5.68 18.34 -5.37
N TYR A 46 -5.42 17.19 -5.97
CA TYR A 46 -5.69 16.88 -7.36
C TYR A 46 -6.78 15.82 -7.44
N SER A 47 -7.80 16.06 -8.28
CA SER A 47 -8.83 15.08 -8.60
C SER A 47 -8.71 14.74 -10.09
N PRO A 48 -8.23 13.54 -10.46
CA PRO A 48 -8.11 13.15 -11.87
C PRO A 48 -9.47 13.19 -12.56
N SER A 49 -9.50 13.70 -13.79
CA SER A 49 -10.73 13.73 -14.61
C SER A 49 -11.20 12.33 -15.02
N ALA A 50 -10.27 11.36 -15.07
CA ALA A 50 -10.54 9.96 -15.35
C ALA A 50 -9.68 9.07 -14.45
N ALA A 51 -10.33 8.10 -13.81
CA ALA A 51 -9.76 7.16 -12.86
C ALA A 51 -10.40 5.77 -13.08
N PRO A 52 -9.75 4.86 -13.82
CA PRO A 52 -10.35 3.59 -14.23
C PRO A 52 -10.59 2.63 -13.07
N LEU A 53 -9.78 2.74 -12.01
CA LEU A 53 -9.91 1.95 -10.80
C LEU A 53 -10.30 2.88 -9.65
N ALA A 54 -11.38 2.52 -8.96
CA ALA A 54 -11.78 3.22 -7.76
C ALA A 54 -10.73 3.01 -6.65
N PRO A 55 -10.50 4.01 -5.78
CA PRO A 55 -9.73 3.81 -4.56
C PRO A 55 -10.23 2.60 -3.75
N GLY A 56 -9.31 1.75 -3.30
CA GLY A 56 -9.62 0.52 -2.57
C GLY A 56 -9.85 -0.71 -3.46
N THR A 57 -9.66 -0.61 -4.78
CA THR A 57 -9.86 -1.76 -5.69
C THR A 57 -8.92 -2.91 -5.33
N ALA A 58 -9.46 -4.13 -5.19
CA ALA A 58 -8.67 -5.33 -4.95
C ALA A 58 -7.82 -5.71 -6.17
N LEU A 59 -6.56 -6.07 -5.93
CA LEU A 59 -5.59 -6.48 -6.93
C LEU A 59 -4.93 -7.80 -6.54
N ASP A 60 -4.66 -8.63 -7.56
CA ASP A 60 -3.79 -9.80 -7.45
C ASP A 60 -2.65 -9.66 -8.47
N LEU A 61 -1.40 -9.78 -8.00
CA LEU A 61 -0.21 -9.52 -8.79
C LEU A 61 0.68 -10.77 -8.86
N SER A 62 1.21 -11.08 -10.03
CA SER A 62 2.14 -12.21 -10.19
C SER A 62 3.06 -12.04 -11.39
N GLY A 63 4.30 -12.51 -11.26
CA GLY A 63 5.21 -12.70 -12.39
C GLY A 63 4.91 -13.95 -13.23
N ASP A 64 4.05 -14.84 -12.73
CA ASP A 64 3.62 -16.05 -13.43
C ASP A 64 2.27 -15.83 -14.14
N VAL A 65 1.95 -16.70 -15.11
CA VAL A 65 0.65 -16.70 -15.80
C VAL A 65 -0.15 -17.94 -15.35
N PRO A 66 -1.41 -17.79 -14.90
CA PRO A 66 -2.20 -18.93 -14.44
C PRO A 66 -2.45 -19.93 -15.56
N ARG A 67 -2.41 -21.24 -15.23
CA ARG A 67 -2.65 -22.34 -16.17
C ARG A 67 -3.71 -23.28 -15.61
N PRO A 68 -4.59 -23.85 -16.45
CA PRO A 68 -5.58 -24.83 -15.99
C PRO A 68 -4.94 -25.98 -15.22
N GLY A 69 -5.42 -26.22 -14.00
CA GLY A 69 -4.97 -27.32 -13.13
C GLY A 69 -3.60 -27.13 -12.48
N ALA A 70 -2.96 -25.97 -12.62
CA ALA A 70 -1.73 -25.64 -11.90
C ALA A 70 -2.03 -24.76 -10.68
N TYR A 71 -1.21 -24.90 -9.64
CA TYR A 71 -1.17 -23.90 -8.56
C TYR A 71 -0.70 -22.56 -9.12
N PHE A 72 -1.32 -21.48 -8.66
CA PHE A 72 -0.99 -20.12 -9.04
C PHE A 72 -0.73 -19.31 -7.78
N ASN A 73 0.48 -18.78 -7.66
CA ASN A 73 0.88 -17.92 -6.56
C ASN A 73 0.76 -16.46 -7.02
N TYR A 74 0.15 -15.65 -6.18
CA TYR A 74 -0.02 -14.22 -6.41
C TYR A 74 0.11 -13.46 -5.09
N GLN A 75 0.49 -12.19 -5.21
CA GLN A 75 0.45 -11.24 -4.13
C GLN A 75 -0.90 -10.53 -4.14
N SER A 76 -1.59 -10.61 -3.02
CA SER A 76 -2.84 -9.94 -2.80
C SER A 76 -2.57 -8.53 -2.28
N CYS A 77 -2.93 -7.50 -3.06
CA CYS A 77 -2.86 -6.09 -2.67
C CYS A 77 -4.14 -5.30 -3.00
N THR A 78 -4.11 -3.99 -2.77
CA THR A 78 -5.18 -3.03 -3.03
C THR A 78 -4.61 -1.86 -3.85
N ALA A 79 -5.44 -1.23 -4.69
CA ALA A 79 -5.10 0.01 -5.40
C ALA A 79 -5.48 1.24 -4.57
N ALA A 80 -4.58 2.20 -4.45
CA ALA A 80 -4.80 3.43 -3.68
C ALA A 80 -5.67 4.41 -4.46
N TRP A 81 -5.24 4.75 -5.67
CA TRP A 81 -5.98 5.58 -6.62
C TRP A 81 -5.53 5.25 -8.04
N SER A 82 -6.22 5.83 -9.02
CA SER A 82 -5.80 5.77 -10.41
C SER A 82 -5.99 7.10 -11.12
N PHE A 83 -5.26 7.33 -12.20
CA PHE A 83 -5.29 8.58 -12.97
C PHE A 83 -4.89 8.32 -14.43
N THR A 84 -5.08 9.32 -15.28
CA THR A 84 -4.66 9.28 -16.70
C THR A 84 -3.50 10.24 -16.92
N LEU A 85 -2.50 9.82 -17.68
CA LEU A 85 -1.38 10.65 -18.11
C LEU A 85 -1.75 11.46 -19.35
N ALA A 86 -0.97 12.51 -19.65
CA ALA A 86 -1.19 13.33 -20.84
C ALA A 86 -1.06 12.56 -22.17
N ASP A 87 -0.38 11.42 -22.17
CA ASP A 87 -0.24 10.50 -23.31
C ASP A 87 -1.38 9.45 -23.39
N ALA A 88 -2.43 9.61 -22.57
CA ALA A 88 -3.59 8.74 -22.44
C ALA A 88 -3.34 7.35 -21.80
N ARG A 89 -2.12 7.04 -21.36
CA ARG A 89 -1.91 5.87 -20.51
C ARG A 89 -2.64 6.05 -19.19
N THR A 90 -3.17 4.94 -18.67
CA THR A 90 -3.93 4.97 -17.44
C THR A 90 -3.18 4.22 -16.36
N ILE A 91 -2.98 4.86 -15.21
CA ILE A 91 -2.07 4.42 -14.17
C ILE A 91 -2.84 4.19 -12.88
N ALA A 92 -2.60 3.06 -12.22
CA ALA A 92 -3.01 2.81 -10.85
C ALA A 92 -1.80 2.85 -9.92
N VAL A 93 -2.02 3.30 -8.69
CA VAL A 93 -1.02 3.37 -7.63
C VAL A 93 -1.27 2.27 -6.62
N THR A 94 -0.22 1.58 -6.20
CA THR A 94 -0.24 0.57 -5.13
C THR A 94 1.09 0.61 -4.36
N ALA A 95 1.28 -0.26 -3.37
CA ALA A 95 2.54 -0.37 -2.66
C ALA A 95 3.58 -1.13 -3.50
N SER A 96 4.85 -0.72 -3.42
CA SER A 96 5.93 -1.30 -4.21
C SER A 96 6.20 -2.77 -3.88
N HIS A 97 6.05 -3.15 -2.61
CA HIS A 97 6.28 -4.52 -2.20
C HIS A 97 5.27 -5.52 -2.77
N CYS A 98 4.15 -5.03 -3.36
CA CYS A 98 3.12 -5.86 -4.00
C CYS A 98 3.58 -6.51 -5.30
N GLY A 99 4.54 -5.93 -6.01
CA GLY A 99 4.99 -6.45 -7.29
C GLY A 99 6.21 -5.72 -7.84
N LYS A 100 6.97 -6.43 -8.68
CA LYS A 100 8.13 -5.89 -9.39
C LYS A 100 7.76 -5.52 -10.83
N PRO A 101 8.55 -4.69 -11.52
CA PRO A 101 8.30 -4.38 -12.93
C PRO A 101 8.17 -5.65 -13.79
N GLY A 102 7.14 -5.70 -14.63
CA GLY A 102 6.80 -6.85 -15.46
C GLY A 102 5.78 -7.81 -14.86
N ASP A 103 5.50 -7.72 -13.55
CA ASP A 103 4.43 -8.52 -12.93
C ASP A 103 3.07 -8.12 -13.52
N LYS A 104 2.26 -9.13 -13.84
CA LYS A 104 0.90 -8.96 -14.33
C LYS A 104 -0.06 -8.70 -13.18
N VAL A 105 -1.12 -7.94 -13.47
CA VAL A 105 -2.13 -7.54 -12.50
C VAL A 105 -3.50 -8.02 -12.95
N TRP A 106 -4.21 -8.68 -12.06
CA TRP A 106 -5.60 -9.12 -12.23
C TRP A 106 -6.51 -8.39 -11.25
N ALA A 107 -7.79 -8.29 -11.62
CA ALA A 107 -8.82 -7.80 -10.71
C ALA A 107 -9.03 -8.83 -9.60
N GLY A 108 -8.87 -8.38 -8.35
CA GLY A 108 -9.04 -9.22 -7.17
C GLY A 108 -10.50 -9.35 -6.73
N THR A 109 -10.76 -10.38 -5.93
CA THR A 109 -12.06 -10.65 -5.29
C THR A 109 -12.02 -10.35 -3.79
N ALA A 110 -13.19 -10.26 -3.14
CA ALA A 110 -13.29 -10.01 -1.71
C ALA A 110 -12.66 -11.13 -0.85
N ASP A 111 -12.88 -12.38 -1.25
CA ASP A 111 -12.50 -13.56 -0.48
C ASP A 111 -11.00 -13.92 -0.65
N GLY A 112 -10.29 -13.19 -1.49
CA GLY A 112 -8.90 -13.47 -1.85
C GLY A 112 -8.74 -14.63 -2.84
N ASP A 113 -9.85 -15.25 -3.29
CA ASP A 113 -9.85 -16.34 -4.26
C ASP A 113 -9.61 -15.82 -5.69
N PHE A 114 -8.66 -16.45 -6.38
CA PHE A 114 -8.40 -16.19 -7.80
C PHE A 114 -9.43 -16.89 -8.68
N THR A 115 -10.13 -16.14 -9.53
CA THR A 115 -11.08 -16.70 -10.49
C THR A 115 -10.40 -16.99 -11.82
N TYR A 116 -10.46 -18.24 -12.30
CA TYR A 116 -9.93 -18.65 -13.61
C TYR A 116 -11.06 -19.06 -14.57
N PRO A 117 -10.99 -18.76 -15.88
CA PRO A 117 -9.96 -17.97 -16.56
C PRO A 117 -10.08 -16.47 -16.27
N ALA A 118 -8.95 -15.77 -16.23
CA ALA A 118 -8.91 -14.32 -16.09
C ALA A 118 -7.79 -13.73 -16.96
N GLU A 119 -8.13 -12.66 -17.68
CA GLU A 119 -7.17 -11.85 -18.41
C GLU A 119 -6.60 -10.78 -17.46
N PRO A 120 -5.32 -10.43 -17.57
CA PRO A 120 -4.74 -9.36 -16.78
C PRO A 120 -5.39 -8.01 -17.14
N ILE A 121 -5.62 -7.18 -16.14
CA ILE A 121 -6.10 -5.80 -16.31
C ILE A 121 -4.94 -4.81 -16.48
N GLY A 122 -3.71 -5.21 -16.16
CA GLY A 122 -2.53 -4.35 -16.25
C GLY A 122 -1.21 -5.05 -15.97
N GLU A 123 -0.16 -4.24 -15.88
CA GLU A 123 1.21 -4.66 -15.60
C GLU A 123 1.90 -3.61 -14.72
N VAL A 124 2.72 -4.05 -13.75
CA VAL A 124 3.56 -3.16 -12.96
C VAL A 124 4.66 -2.60 -13.87
N ILE A 125 4.68 -1.29 -14.07
CA ILE A 125 5.67 -0.60 -14.91
C ILE A 125 6.81 0.03 -14.10
N TYR A 126 6.57 0.27 -12.80
CA TYR A 126 7.55 0.82 -11.87
C TYR A 126 7.26 0.31 -10.47
N SER A 127 8.31 0.05 -9.69
CA SER A 127 8.21 -0.29 -8.28
C SER A 127 9.46 0.16 -7.55
N ASP A 128 9.33 1.11 -6.62
CA ASP A 128 10.47 1.79 -6.00
C ASP A 128 11.35 0.82 -5.19
N PHE A 129 10.73 -0.09 -4.43
CA PHE A 129 11.44 -1.13 -3.67
C PHE A 129 12.34 -2.03 -4.53
N TYR A 130 11.99 -2.23 -5.81
CA TYR A 130 12.78 -3.03 -6.76
C TYR A 130 13.61 -2.17 -7.74
N SER A 131 13.65 -0.85 -7.55
CA SER A 131 14.46 0.07 -8.34
C SER A 131 15.92 0.05 -7.88
N ASP A 132 16.86 0.11 -8.83
CA ASP A 132 18.28 0.35 -8.52
C ASP A 132 18.51 1.75 -7.92
N GLN A 133 17.63 2.69 -8.24
CA GLN A 133 17.59 4.05 -7.71
C GLN A 133 16.31 4.21 -6.89
N SER A 134 16.35 3.70 -5.66
CA SER A 134 15.27 3.83 -4.67
C SER A 134 15.10 5.30 -4.27
N HIS A 135 13.85 5.71 -4.05
CA HIS A 135 13.48 6.98 -3.41
C HIS A 135 13.07 6.79 -1.96
N ASP A 136 13.28 5.58 -1.45
CA ASP A 136 12.87 5.14 -0.12
C ASP A 136 11.36 5.32 0.07
N LEU A 137 10.57 5.02 -0.96
CA LEU A 137 9.11 5.05 -0.92
C LEU A 137 8.55 3.66 -1.14
N ASP A 138 7.48 3.30 -0.43
CA ASP A 138 6.75 2.06 -0.73
C ASP A 138 5.64 2.31 -1.76
N VAL A 139 6.01 2.51 -3.02
CA VAL A 139 5.06 2.78 -4.12
C VAL A 139 5.42 2.12 -5.45
N ALA A 140 4.39 1.57 -6.10
CA ALA A 140 4.44 1.06 -7.47
C ALA A 140 3.37 1.71 -8.34
N PHE A 141 3.67 1.75 -9.64
CA PHE A 141 2.78 2.21 -10.68
C PHE A 141 2.44 1.06 -11.62
N ILE A 142 1.14 0.88 -11.85
CA ILE A 142 0.59 -0.15 -12.73
C ILE A 142 -0.01 0.54 -13.94
N GLU A 143 0.39 0.13 -15.14
CA GLU A 143 -0.31 0.53 -16.36
C GLU A 143 -1.52 -0.37 -16.57
N ILE A 144 -2.70 0.25 -16.61
CA ILE A 144 -3.98 -0.41 -16.82
C ILE A 144 -4.27 -0.44 -18.32
N THR A 145 -4.43 -1.65 -18.86
CA THR A 145 -4.65 -1.90 -20.29
C THR A 145 -5.93 -2.69 -20.57
N GLY A 146 -6.55 -3.25 -19.52
CA GLY A 146 -7.79 -4.01 -19.60
C GLY A 146 -8.82 -3.57 -18.56
N SER A 147 -10.00 -4.18 -18.63
CA SER A 147 -11.08 -4.00 -17.67
C SER A 147 -11.66 -5.35 -17.30
N ALA A 148 -11.98 -5.54 -16.02
CA ALA A 148 -12.70 -6.69 -15.51
C ALA A 148 -13.68 -6.22 -14.42
N GLU A 149 -14.56 -7.12 -13.96
CA GLU A 149 -15.27 -6.87 -12.71
C GLU A 149 -14.26 -6.96 -11.56
N TYR A 150 -14.29 -5.98 -10.67
CA TYR A 150 -13.36 -5.87 -9.54
C TYR A 150 -14.13 -5.64 -8.24
N PHE A 151 -13.57 -6.14 -7.15
CA PHE A 151 -14.07 -5.83 -5.81
C PHE A 151 -13.53 -4.50 -5.31
N VAL A 152 -14.40 -3.69 -4.69
CA VAL A 152 -14.04 -2.47 -3.97
C VAL A 152 -14.82 -2.47 -2.65
N PRO A 153 -14.16 -2.35 -1.49
CA PRO A 153 -14.80 -2.47 -0.18
C PRO A 153 -15.67 -1.26 0.19
N GLY A 154 -15.51 -0.13 -0.50
CA GLY A 154 -16.20 1.11 -0.18
C GLY A 154 -16.17 2.12 -1.32
N ARG A 155 -16.67 3.32 -1.05
CA ARG A 155 -16.61 4.45 -1.99
C ARG A 155 -15.77 5.55 -1.37
N LEU A 156 -14.76 5.99 -2.10
CA LEU A 156 -13.91 7.11 -1.74
C LEU A 156 -13.64 7.93 -3.00
N ASP A 157 -13.74 9.24 -2.86
CA ASP A 157 -13.42 10.16 -3.94
C ASP A 157 -11.94 10.10 -4.29
N ASN A 158 -11.64 10.21 -5.58
CA ASN A 158 -10.28 10.16 -6.10
C ASN A 158 -9.53 11.50 -5.93
N SER A 159 -9.73 12.18 -4.79
CA SER A 159 -9.08 13.44 -4.45
C SER A 159 -7.79 13.13 -3.71
N VAL A 160 -6.64 13.43 -4.30
CA VAL A 160 -5.32 13.05 -3.79
C VAL A 160 -4.55 14.31 -3.39
N ALA A 161 -3.93 14.29 -2.21
CA ALA A 161 -3.13 15.40 -1.74
C ALA A 161 -1.88 15.59 -2.62
N THR A 162 -1.65 16.82 -3.08
CA THR A 162 -0.42 17.24 -3.77
C THR A 162 0.45 18.14 -2.91
N SER A 163 -0.13 18.72 -1.86
CA SER A 163 0.56 19.49 -0.82
C SER A 163 -0.27 19.44 0.46
N LEU A 164 0.39 19.33 1.63
CA LEU A 164 -0.28 19.33 2.94
C LEU A 164 0.51 20.20 3.92
N ALA A 165 -0.18 21.06 4.64
CA ALA A 165 0.40 21.81 5.76
C ALA A 165 0.81 20.86 6.90
N HIS A 166 -0.09 19.92 7.20
CA HIS A 166 0.06 18.86 8.20
C HIS A 166 -0.80 17.67 7.76
N LEU A 167 -0.46 16.47 8.23
CA LEU A 167 -1.32 15.31 8.07
C LEU A 167 -2.61 15.45 8.91
N PRO A 168 -3.74 14.89 8.45
CA PRO A 168 -4.95 14.81 9.27
C PRO A 168 -4.69 14.06 10.58
N HIS A 169 -5.23 14.56 11.69
CA HIS A 169 -5.11 13.91 13.00
C HIS A 169 -5.82 12.55 13.05
N GLU A 170 -6.90 12.39 12.30
CA GLU A 170 -7.61 11.13 12.13
C GLU A 170 -7.51 10.73 10.67
N VAL A 171 -7.10 9.49 10.43
CA VAL A 171 -7.02 8.91 9.10
C VAL A 171 -7.78 7.60 9.07
N CYS A 172 -8.33 7.30 7.90
CA CYS A 172 -8.97 6.04 7.56
C CYS A 172 -8.18 5.38 6.43
N LYS A 173 -8.30 4.07 6.32
CA LYS A 173 -7.80 3.32 5.18
C LYS A 173 -8.91 2.47 4.57
N LEU A 174 -8.90 2.32 3.25
CA LEU A 174 -9.70 1.29 2.56
C LEU A 174 -8.76 0.19 2.07
N GLY A 175 -9.03 -1.05 2.45
CA GLY A 175 -8.26 -2.21 2.01
C GLY A 175 -9.20 -3.36 1.66
N ARG A 176 -8.79 -4.26 0.77
CA ARG A 176 -9.62 -5.41 0.39
C ARG A 176 -10.10 -6.21 1.61
N VAL A 177 -9.24 -6.43 2.59
CA VAL A 177 -9.43 -7.48 3.60
C VAL A 177 -10.12 -6.94 4.83
N THR A 178 -9.65 -5.81 5.36
CA THR A 178 -10.24 -5.21 6.56
C THR A 178 -11.19 -4.06 6.25
N GLU A 179 -11.52 -3.87 4.96
CA GLU A 179 -12.42 -2.83 4.46
C GLU A 179 -11.99 -1.44 4.96
N GLU A 180 -12.91 -0.69 5.56
CA GLU A 180 -12.65 0.60 6.19
C GLU A 180 -12.27 0.45 7.66
N THR A 181 -11.12 0.98 8.03
CA THR A 181 -10.71 1.15 9.43
C THR A 181 -10.11 2.53 9.61
N CYS A 182 -10.29 3.12 10.80
CA CYS A 182 -9.84 4.48 11.09
C CYS A 182 -9.16 4.55 12.46
N GLY A 183 -8.37 5.60 12.66
CA GLY A 183 -7.71 5.90 13.91
C GLY A 183 -6.79 7.12 13.83
N SER A 184 -6.18 7.45 14.95
CA SER A 184 -5.40 8.67 15.07
C SER A 184 -4.00 8.52 14.49
N LEU A 185 -3.51 9.57 13.84
CA LEU A 185 -2.10 9.73 13.48
C LEU A 185 -1.24 9.61 14.73
N SER A 186 -0.19 8.79 14.67
CA SER A 186 0.73 8.58 15.77
C SER A 186 2.07 9.27 15.52
N HIS A 187 2.56 9.25 14.28
CA HIS A 187 3.83 9.86 13.89
C HIS A 187 3.73 10.43 12.47
N ASP A 188 4.40 11.57 12.25
CA ASP A 188 4.67 12.08 10.91
C ASP A 188 5.61 11.15 10.12
N ALA A 189 5.90 11.49 8.87
CA ALA A 189 6.76 10.68 8.01
C ALA A 189 8.20 10.59 8.54
N GLU A 190 8.64 9.35 8.80
CA GLU A 190 9.98 9.01 9.29
C GLU A 190 10.53 7.81 8.51
N ILE A 191 11.85 7.71 8.39
CA ILE A 191 12.48 6.54 7.76
C ILE A 191 12.35 5.34 8.69
N ALA A 192 11.78 4.25 8.16
CA ALA A 192 11.63 2.96 8.82
C ALA A 192 12.06 1.83 7.88
N GLN A 193 12.19 0.61 8.41
CA GLN A 193 12.56 -0.56 7.62
C GLN A 193 11.33 -1.27 7.08
N LEU A 194 11.22 -1.31 5.75
CA LEU A 194 10.27 -2.13 5.02
C LEU A 194 10.89 -3.49 4.71
N ASN A 195 10.16 -4.56 5.02
CA ASN A 195 10.57 -5.92 4.68
C ASN A 195 9.53 -6.51 3.73
N SER A 196 9.99 -7.09 2.63
CA SER A 196 9.16 -7.84 1.70
C SER A 196 9.92 -9.05 1.19
N GLN A 197 9.30 -10.23 1.35
CA GLN A 197 9.96 -11.51 1.08
C GLN A 197 11.32 -11.56 1.80
N ASP A 198 12.42 -11.83 1.10
CA ASP A 198 13.77 -11.89 1.67
C ASP A 198 14.55 -10.56 1.55
N LEU A 199 13.87 -9.47 1.20
CA LEU A 199 14.47 -8.17 0.96
C LEU A 199 14.07 -7.16 2.04
N GLN A 200 15.02 -6.32 2.39
CA GLN A 200 14.86 -5.24 3.35
C GLN A 200 15.35 -3.93 2.74
N ARG A 201 14.54 -2.88 2.89
CA ARG A 201 14.80 -1.53 2.39
C ARG A 201 14.35 -0.48 3.39
N ASP A 202 15.00 0.67 3.33
CA ASP A 202 14.51 1.86 4.04
C ASP A 202 13.28 2.40 3.30
N SER A 203 12.33 2.94 4.05
CA SER A 203 11.09 3.50 3.53
C SER A 203 10.64 4.67 4.42
N LEU A 204 10.37 5.81 3.80
CA LEU A 204 9.79 7.00 4.42
C LEU A 204 8.28 6.83 4.54
N ALA A 205 7.79 6.70 5.76
CA ALA A 205 6.37 6.47 6.02
C ALA A 205 5.88 7.18 7.27
N ALA A 206 4.65 7.69 7.23
CA ALA A 206 3.93 8.15 8.41
C ALA A 206 3.23 6.96 9.10
N ARG A 207 2.82 7.13 10.36
CA ARG A 207 2.17 6.06 11.14
C ARG A 207 0.88 6.53 11.80
N ALA A 208 -0.09 5.62 11.88
CA ALA A 208 -1.37 5.86 12.55
C ALA A 208 -1.88 4.59 13.25
N HIS A 209 -2.66 4.75 14.31
CA HIS A 209 -3.30 3.66 15.06
C HIS A 209 -4.50 3.09 14.30
N VAL A 210 -4.24 2.51 13.13
CA VAL A 210 -5.23 1.95 12.22
C VAL A 210 -4.97 0.46 12.06
N CYS A 211 -6.01 -0.34 12.23
CA CYS A 211 -5.91 -1.78 12.03
C CYS A 211 -5.87 -2.11 10.54
N SER A 212 -4.98 -3.02 10.14
CA SER A 212 -4.80 -3.47 8.76
C SER A 212 -4.19 -4.87 8.75
N THR A 213 -4.22 -5.56 7.61
CA THR A 213 -3.56 -6.86 7.46
C THR A 213 -3.03 -7.08 6.03
N ASN A 214 -2.39 -8.22 5.80
CA ASN A 214 -1.95 -8.64 4.48
C ASN A 214 -3.13 -8.64 3.50
N GLY A 215 -2.96 -8.04 2.33
CA GLY A 215 -4.04 -7.81 1.36
C GLY A 215 -4.52 -6.36 1.30
N ASP A 216 -4.40 -5.61 2.39
CA ASP A 216 -4.73 -4.17 2.44
C ASP A 216 -3.58 -3.29 1.94
N SER A 217 -2.37 -3.84 1.83
CA SER A 217 -1.20 -3.20 1.23
C SER A 217 -1.53 -2.55 -0.09
N GLY A 218 -1.10 -1.30 -0.26
CA GLY A 218 -1.41 -0.50 -1.43
C GLY A 218 -2.76 0.21 -1.40
N GLY A 219 -3.61 -0.02 -0.40
CA GLY A 219 -4.89 0.68 -0.24
C GLY A 219 -4.72 2.17 0.05
N PRO A 220 -5.74 3.02 -0.23
CA PRO A 220 -5.64 4.44 0.08
C PRO A 220 -5.72 4.66 1.60
N VAL A 221 -4.86 5.54 2.09
CA VAL A 221 -5.03 6.21 3.39
C VAL A 221 -5.55 7.61 3.13
N TYR A 222 -6.61 8.00 3.83
CA TYR A 222 -7.33 9.25 3.59
C TYR A 222 -7.80 9.89 4.89
N GLY A 223 -8.02 11.19 4.87
CA GLY A 223 -8.54 11.95 6.02
C GLY A 223 -9.25 13.22 5.57
N GLU A 224 -9.83 13.95 6.53
CA GLU A 224 -10.45 15.24 6.24
C GLU A 224 -9.38 16.33 6.11
N VAL A 225 -9.31 16.96 4.94
CA VAL A 225 -8.48 18.13 4.66
C VAL A 225 -9.42 19.25 4.22
N GLU A 226 -9.52 20.30 5.04
CA GLU A 226 -10.37 21.47 4.77
C GLU A 226 -11.84 21.12 4.45
N GLY A 227 -12.40 20.15 5.19
CA GLY A 227 -13.80 19.72 5.02
C GLY A 227 -14.03 18.74 3.86
N ARG A 228 -12.96 18.25 3.22
CA ARG A 228 -13.05 17.27 2.13
C ARG A 228 -12.24 16.01 2.44
N GLN A 229 -12.81 14.84 2.19
CA GLN A 229 -12.07 13.58 2.20
C GLN A 229 -11.00 13.60 1.11
N THR A 230 -9.75 13.44 1.51
CA THR A 230 -8.59 13.50 0.64
C THR A 230 -7.66 12.33 0.94
N ILE A 231 -7.23 11.62 -0.09
CA ILE A 231 -6.22 10.57 -0.03
C ILE A 231 -4.88 11.25 0.30
N VAL A 232 -4.30 10.87 1.43
CA VAL A 232 -3.04 11.40 1.96
C VAL A 232 -1.89 10.39 1.87
N GLY A 233 -2.17 9.14 1.51
CA GLY A 233 -1.12 8.15 1.32
C GLY A 233 -1.58 6.78 0.85
N VAL A 234 -0.61 5.85 0.87
CA VAL A 234 -0.74 4.46 0.44
C VAL A 234 -0.32 3.55 1.59
N VAL A 235 -1.15 2.56 1.93
CA VAL A 235 -0.82 1.55 2.95
C VAL A 235 0.49 0.85 2.57
N SER A 236 1.47 0.90 3.46
CA SER A 236 2.78 0.23 3.29
C SER A 236 2.88 -1.04 4.14
N GLY A 237 2.56 -0.96 5.43
CA GLY A 237 2.68 -2.13 6.30
C GLY A 237 2.11 -1.92 7.69
N THR A 238 2.29 -2.89 8.58
CA THR A 238 1.85 -2.81 9.97
C THR A 238 2.96 -3.16 10.93
N THR A 239 2.90 -2.63 12.16
CA THR A 239 3.86 -2.97 13.23
C THR A 239 3.57 -4.30 13.92
N GLN A 240 2.35 -4.82 13.77
CA GLN A 240 1.88 -6.06 14.37
C GLN A 240 1.12 -6.89 13.33
N HIS A 241 1.10 -8.22 13.53
CA HIS A 241 0.29 -9.13 12.73
C HIS A 241 -1.08 -9.32 13.36
N LEU A 242 -2.12 -9.33 12.53
CA LEU A 242 -3.45 -9.76 12.97
C LEU A 242 -3.50 -11.29 12.90
N GLU A 243 -3.51 -11.94 14.06
CA GLU A 243 -3.51 -13.40 14.18
C GLU A 243 -4.67 -14.06 13.41
N GLU A 244 -4.46 -15.28 12.91
CA GLU A 244 -5.49 -16.02 12.19
C GLU A 244 -6.78 -16.15 13.02
N GLY A 245 -7.93 -15.91 12.39
CA GLY A 245 -9.24 -15.92 13.05
C GLY A 245 -9.60 -14.65 13.84
N HIS A 246 -8.71 -13.65 13.87
CA HIS A 246 -8.98 -12.35 14.47
C HIS A 246 -9.35 -11.32 13.39
N THR A 247 -10.22 -10.37 13.75
CA THR A 247 -10.59 -9.23 12.90
C THR A 247 -10.25 -7.93 13.60
N CYS A 248 -10.21 -6.83 12.83
CA CYS A 248 -10.06 -5.50 13.38
C CYS A 248 -11.21 -5.12 14.33
N GLN A 249 -12.40 -5.70 14.19
CA GLN A 249 -13.52 -5.48 15.13
C GLN A 249 -13.41 -6.33 16.40
N SER A 250 -12.82 -7.52 16.33
CA SER A 250 -12.76 -8.47 17.46
C SER A 250 -11.51 -8.31 18.33
N THR A 251 -10.52 -7.52 17.89
CA THR A 251 -9.22 -7.43 18.54
C THR A 251 -8.91 -6.00 18.96
N LYS A 252 -8.69 -5.77 20.26
CA LYS A 252 -8.02 -4.56 20.72
C LYS A 252 -6.54 -4.71 20.42
N THR A 253 -6.06 -4.03 19.40
CA THR A 253 -4.65 -4.02 19.01
C THR A 253 -4.05 -2.65 19.29
N ASP A 254 -2.77 -2.63 19.70
CA ASP A 254 -1.94 -1.42 19.67
C ASP A 254 -1.26 -1.31 18.29
N MET A 255 -1.91 -1.83 17.24
CA MET A 255 -1.35 -1.89 15.90
C MET A 255 -1.19 -0.48 15.34
N GLU A 256 -0.04 -0.24 14.71
CA GLU A 256 0.16 0.92 13.86
C GLU A 256 0.27 0.47 12.41
N LEU A 257 -0.39 1.22 11.55
CA LEU A 257 -0.26 1.18 10.11
C LEU A 257 0.81 2.18 9.68
N SER A 258 1.76 1.77 8.84
CA SER A 258 2.63 2.67 8.11
C SER A 258 2.05 2.99 6.74
N PHE A 259 2.21 4.23 6.28
CA PHE A 259 1.77 4.64 4.95
C PHE A 259 2.73 5.64 4.29
N THR A 260 2.95 5.45 3.00
CA THR A 260 3.74 6.33 2.13
C THR A 260 2.91 7.55 1.76
N LEU A 261 3.47 8.76 1.86
CA LEU A 261 2.71 9.99 1.64
C LEU A 261 2.34 10.20 0.17
N ALA A 262 1.10 10.60 -0.08
CA ALA A 262 0.61 10.92 -1.42
C ALA A 262 1.41 12.07 -2.05
N THR A 263 1.85 13.06 -1.25
CA THR A 263 2.65 14.19 -1.73
C THR A 263 3.96 13.74 -2.36
N ASP A 264 4.67 12.80 -1.74
CA ASP A 264 5.95 12.27 -2.24
C ASP A 264 5.73 11.38 -3.46
N ILE A 265 4.64 10.60 -3.44
CA ILE A 265 4.24 9.77 -4.58
C ILE A 265 3.91 10.62 -5.82
N GLN A 266 3.24 11.78 -5.65
CA GLN A 266 2.92 12.67 -6.75
C GLN A 266 4.18 13.28 -7.39
N LEU A 267 5.19 13.61 -6.57
CA LEU A 267 6.50 14.06 -7.06
C LEU A 267 7.19 12.96 -7.86
N LEU A 268 7.24 11.75 -7.31
CA LEU A 268 7.86 10.60 -7.98
C LEU A 268 7.11 10.23 -9.28
N ALA A 269 5.78 10.22 -9.27
CA ALA A 269 4.96 9.93 -10.44
C ALA A 269 5.31 10.88 -11.60
N LYS A 270 5.46 12.18 -11.31
CA LYS A 270 5.86 13.17 -12.31
C LYS A 270 7.27 12.90 -12.87
N GLU A 271 8.19 12.46 -12.02
CA GLU A 271 9.56 12.14 -12.40
C GLU A 271 9.63 10.90 -13.32
N VAL A 272 8.98 9.80 -12.94
CA VAL A 272 9.16 8.50 -13.61
C VAL A 272 8.14 8.22 -14.72
N LEU A 273 6.96 8.85 -14.67
CA LEU A 273 5.88 8.63 -15.65
C LEU A 273 5.71 9.77 -16.65
N GLY A 274 6.15 10.99 -16.28
CA GLY A 274 5.91 12.21 -17.05
C GLY A 274 4.66 12.98 -16.59
N PRO A 275 4.14 13.93 -17.39
CA PRO A 275 3.06 14.82 -16.99
C PRO A 275 1.69 14.11 -16.89
N MET A 276 0.96 14.39 -15.82
CA MET A 276 -0.45 14.03 -15.65
C MET A 276 -1.36 14.87 -16.56
N ALA A 277 -2.49 14.31 -16.97
CA ALA A 277 -3.49 14.99 -17.81
C ALA A 277 -4.29 16.06 -17.05
#